data_AF-A0A519ZMX0-F1
#
_entry.id   AF-A0A519ZMX0-F1
#
_cell.length_a   1.000
_cell.length_b   1.000
_cell.length_c   1.000
_cell.angle_alpha   90.00
_cell.angle_beta   90.00
_cell.angle_gamma   90.00
#
_symmetry.space_group_name_H-M   'P 1'
#
loop_
_entity.id
_entity.type
_entity.pdbx_description
1 polymer ?
#
loop_
_entity_poly.entity_id
_entity_poly.type
_entity_poly.pdbx_seq_one_letter_code
_entity_poly.pdbx_strand_id
1 'polypeptide(L)'
;MSMTQLLALETSDTAVLAGAQLDAYYAATPLVLDLNGDGVRTTSSSQGVHFDLNATGNASARVGWASAQDGLLVMDRNGDGTIGNGSELFGGSTLNAEGQRAGNGYAALGALDSNHDGIISAADVDFSKLQVWVDANQDGISGNGELKSLADLGILSMDLNAQQGTEMDNGNLLGLVSSYTKVDGSTHEMADVWFHRDISATGSAESALAGLSTDDVLAGPGQSAALDALSASVPATASKPDDAGGAVTSADTTVASTAMTSADAPADTSLAVDPTKGLLEQQQNNLLF
;
A
#
# COMPACT_ATOMS: atom_id res chain seq x y z
N MET A 1 -15.27 10.53 12.66
CA MET A 1 -14.60 10.74 13.96
C MET A 1 -13.32 11.53 13.73
N SER A 2 -12.97 12.47 14.60
CA SER A 2 -11.70 13.23 14.50
C SER A 2 -10.52 12.45 15.08
N MET A 3 -9.29 12.71 14.63
CA MET A 3 -8.09 12.04 15.21
C MET A 3 -7.94 12.26 16.71
N THR A 4 -8.39 13.42 17.21
CA THR A 4 -8.43 13.73 18.65
C THR A 4 -9.39 12.83 19.43
N GLN A 5 -10.50 12.39 18.83
CA GLN A 5 -11.44 11.44 19.45
C GLN A 5 -10.93 10.00 19.42
N LEU A 6 -10.07 9.66 18.45
CA LEU A 6 -9.45 8.33 18.33
C LEU A 6 -8.29 8.16 19.32
N LEU A 7 -7.49 9.20 19.55
CA LEU A 7 -6.45 9.23 20.60
C LEU A 7 -7.03 9.17 22.02
N ALA A 8 -8.32 9.46 22.19
CA ALA A 8 -9.05 9.43 23.45
C ALA A 8 -9.74 8.07 23.72
N LEU A 9 -9.69 7.11 22.78
CA LEU A 9 -10.13 5.74 23.04
C LEU A 9 -9.07 5.05 23.92
N GLU A 10 -9.38 4.90 25.21
CA GLU A 10 -8.54 4.08 26.09
C GLU A 10 -8.57 2.61 25.66
N THR A 11 -7.53 1.88 26.09
CA THR A 11 -7.16 0.48 25.77
C THR A 11 -8.24 -0.59 25.97
N SER A 12 -9.48 -0.23 26.30
CA SER A 12 -10.60 -1.14 26.56
C SER A 12 -11.62 -1.20 25.42
N ASP A 13 -11.59 -0.26 24.46
CA ASP A 13 -12.48 -0.27 23.27
C ASP A 13 -11.84 -0.95 22.04
N THR A 14 -10.59 -1.38 22.16
CA THR A 14 -9.77 -2.01 21.09
C THR A 14 -10.24 -3.39 20.64
N ALA A 15 -11.19 -4.02 21.32
CA ALA A 15 -11.68 -5.35 20.95
C ALA A 15 -12.83 -5.34 19.91
N VAL A 16 -13.47 -4.20 19.67
CA VAL A 16 -14.66 -4.11 18.79
C VAL A 16 -14.34 -3.50 17.42
N LEU A 17 -13.19 -2.83 17.28
CA LEU A 17 -12.63 -2.48 15.96
C LEU A 17 -11.82 -3.66 15.46
N ALA A 18 -12.40 -4.47 14.58
CA ALA A 18 -11.75 -5.62 13.96
C ALA A 18 -10.37 -5.20 13.43
N GLY A 19 -9.30 -5.94 13.74
CA GLY A 19 -7.92 -5.57 13.42
C GLY A 19 -7.69 -5.11 11.97
N ALA A 20 -8.48 -5.62 11.01
CA ALA A 20 -8.45 -5.16 9.62
C ALA A 20 -8.97 -3.73 9.41
N GLN A 21 -9.94 -3.25 10.19
CA GLN A 21 -10.44 -1.87 10.15
C GLN A 21 -9.47 -0.90 10.82
N LEU A 22 -8.79 -1.33 11.88
CA LEU A 22 -7.78 -0.54 12.57
C LEU A 22 -6.48 -0.49 11.76
N ASP A 23 -6.02 -1.62 11.21
CA ASP A 23 -4.87 -1.69 10.30
C ASP A 23 -5.15 -0.92 9.00
N ALA A 24 -6.34 -1.02 8.41
CA ALA A 24 -6.70 -0.22 7.23
C ALA A 24 -6.87 1.28 7.55
N TYR A 25 -6.97 1.66 8.82
CA TYR A 25 -6.97 3.06 9.23
C TYR A 25 -5.54 3.56 9.51
N TYR A 26 -4.66 2.72 10.07
CA TYR A 26 -3.25 3.02 10.31
C TYR A 26 -2.31 2.76 9.13
N ALA A 27 -2.76 2.09 8.06
CA ALA A 27 -1.96 1.79 6.87
C ALA A 27 -2.04 2.86 5.77
N ALA A 28 -2.80 3.93 5.99
CA ALA A 28 -3.00 5.05 5.06
C ALA A 28 -1.92 6.13 5.23
N THR A 29 -0.65 5.71 5.33
CA THR A 29 0.46 6.60 5.66
C THR A 29 1.49 6.55 4.56
N PRO A 30 1.63 7.58 3.72
CA PRO A 30 2.78 7.68 2.82
C PRO A 30 3.83 8.63 3.38
N LEU A 31 5.08 8.42 2.97
CA LEU A 31 6.14 9.40 3.11
C LEU A 31 5.90 10.58 2.17
N VAL A 32 5.80 11.77 2.74
CA VAL A 32 5.70 13.06 2.05
C VAL A 32 6.99 13.83 2.24
N LEU A 33 7.50 14.43 1.18
CA LEU A 33 8.71 15.24 1.15
C LEU A 33 8.34 16.71 0.95
N ASP A 34 8.86 17.57 1.82
CA ASP A 34 8.86 19.02 1.64
C ASP A 34 9.79 19.38 0.48
N LEU A 35 9.27 19.96 -0.60
CA LEU A 35 10.09 20.29 -1.79
C LEU A 35 10.39 21.78 -1.94
N ASN A 36 9.65 22.65 -1.25
CA ASN A 36 9.73 24.11 -1.33
C ASN A 36 10.28 24.78 -0.06
N GLY A 37 10.57 24.01 0.99
CA GLY A 37 11.24 24.43 2.21
C GLY A 37 10.34 25.13 3.23
N ASP A 38 9.03 24.87 3.21
CA ASP A 38 8.07 25.43 4.17
C ASP A 38 7.46 24.40 5.15
N GLY A 39 8.12 23.23 5.25
CA GLY A 39 7.69 22.05 6.01
C GLY A 39 6.74 21.19 5.18
N VAL A 40 6.48 19.95 5.62
CA VAL A 40 5.50 19.09 4.96
C VAL A 40 4.10 19.69 5.12
N ARG A 41 3.41 19.94 4.00
CA ARG A 41 2.04 20.45 3.94
C ARG A 41 1.09 19.44 3.31
N THR A 42 -0.17 19.52 3.70
CA THR A 42 -1.20 18.59 3.27
C THR A 42 -2.50 19.31 2.93
N THR A 43 -3.41 18.63 2.24
CA THR A 43 -4.80 19.04 2.09
C THR A 43 -5.72 18.16 2.91
N SER A 44 -6.84 18.72 3.37
CA SER A 44 -7.85 17.97 4.11
C SER A 44 -8.53 16.92 3.21
N SER A 45 -9.12 15.88 3.79
CA SER A 45 -9.88 14.88 3.03
C SER A 45 -11.04 15.47 2.24
N SER A 46 -11.64 16.57 2.70
CA SER A 46 -12.72 17.26 1.97
C SER A 46 -12.25 17.90 0.66
N GLN A 47 -10.96 18.23 0.55
CA GLN A 47 -10.33 18.81 -0.63
C GLN A 47 -9.32 17.86 -1.30
N GLY A 48 -9.06 16.70 -0.71
CA GLY A 48 -8.12 15.73 -1.25
C GLY A 48 -8.75 14.82 -2.30
N VAL A 49 -8.11 13.68 -2.51
CA VAL A 49 -8.29 12.87 -3.72
C VAL A 49 -8.97 11.53 -3.44
N HIS A 50 -9.39 10.85 -4.51
CA HIS A 50 -9.83 9.46 -4.46
C HIS A 50 -8.67 8.54 -4.82
N PHE A 51 -7.98 8.02 -3.81
CA PHE A 51 -6.83 7.14 -4.00
C PHE A 51 -6.88 5.94 -3.04
N ASP A 52 -6.53 4.76 -3.54
CA ASP A 52 -6.48 3.53 -2.74
C ASP A 52 -5.15 3.42 -1.99
N LEU A 53 -5.00 4.23 -0.93
CA LEU A 53 -3.81 4.26 -0.06
C LEU A 53 -3.48 2.89 0.57
N ASN A 54 -4.45 1.97 0.62
CA ASN A 54 -4.30 0.70 1.30
C ASN A 54 -4.06 -0.49 0.38
N ALA A 55 -4.05 -0.28 -0.94
CA ALA A 55 -3.99 -1.34 -1.94
C ALA A 55 -5.10 -2.40 -1.76
N THR A 56 -6.32 -1.95 -1.47
CA THR A 56 -7.51 -2.78 -1.23
C THR A 56 -8.38 -2.98 -2.48
N GLY A 57 -8.11 -2.22 -3.55
CA GLY A 57 -8.98 -2.06 -4.71
C GLY A 57 -10.11 -1.06 -4.49
N ASN A 58 -10.11 -0.27 -3.41
CA ASN A 58 -11.19 0.67 -3.09
C ASN A 58 -10.68 2.09 -2.83
N ALA A 59 -11.04 3.02 -3.73
CA ALA A 59 -10.78 4.46 -3.65
C ALA A 59 -12.05 5.32 -3.48
N SER A 60 -13.14 4.74 -2.95
CA SER A 60 -14.47 5.38 -2.94
C SER A 60 -14.55 6.61 -2.01
N ALA A 61 -13.77 6.62 -0.93
CA ALA A 61 -13.70 7.74 0.01
C ALA A 61 -12.59 8.71 -0.39
N ARG A 62 -12.81 10.01 -0.17
CA ARG A 62 -11.73 10.98 -0.27
C ARG A 62 -10.78 10.85 0.91
N VAL A 63 -9.50 11.04 0.64
CA VAL A 63 -8.42 11.01 1.62
C VAL A 63 -7.73 12.36 1.64
N GLY A 64 -7.15 12.73 2.79
CA GLY A 64 -6.18 13.81 2.85
C GLY A 64 -5.03 13.52 1.89
N TRP A 65 -4.30 14.55 1.49
CA TRP A 65 -3.29 14.43 0.44
C TRP A 65 -2.10 15.33 0.70
N ALA A 66 -0.99 15.10 -0.01
CA ALA A 66 0.13 16.04 0.00
C ALA A 66 -0.30 17.37 -0.65
N SER A 67 0.32 18.47 -0.24
CA SER A 67 0.12 19.74 -0.94
C SER A 67 0.61 19.66 -2.38
N ALA A 68 0.12 20.54 -3.26
CA ALA A 68 0.56 20.59 -4.66
C ALA A 68 2.04 21.02 -4.84
N GLN A 69 2.70 21.44 -3.76
CA GLN A 69 4.10 21.88 -3.75
C GLN A 69 5.03 20.82 -3.14
N ASP A 70 4.47 19.84 -2.43
CA ASP A 70 5.18 18.71 -1.85
C ASP A 70 5.06 17.48 -2.74
N GLY A 71 5.70 16.39 -2.35
CA GLY A 71 5.64 15.15 -3.11
C GLY A 71 5.56 13.88 -2.27
N LEU A 72 4.88 12.87 -2.80
CA LEU A 72 4.82 11.53 -2.22
C LEU A 72 6.04 10.73 -2.67
N LEU A 73 6.71 10.03 -1.74
CA LEU A 73 7.78 9.10 -2.11
C LEU A 73 7.17 7.83 -2.68
N VAL A 74 7.62 7.45 -3.88
CA VAL A 74 7.06 6.32 -4.62
C VAL A 74 8.13 5.46 -5.27
N MET A 75 7.75 4.24 -5.62
CA MET A 75 8.48 3.36 -6.52
C MET A 75 7.46 2.63 -7.38
N ASP A 76 7.55 2.79 -8.70
CA ASP A 76 6.77 2.00 -9.65
C ASP A 76 7.24 0.54 -9.57
N ARG A 77 6.47 -0.29 -8.87
CA ARG A 77 6.84 -1.68 -8.58
C ARG A 77 6.42 -2.62 -9.71
N ASN A 78 5.40 -2.25 -10.47
CA ASN A 78 4.82 -3.07 -11.51
C ASN A 78 5.39 -2.74 -12.92
N GLY A 79 6.06 -1.58 -13.05
CA GLY A 79 6.73 -1.13 -14.27
C GLY A 79 5.79 -0.55 -15.33
N ASP A 80 4.59 -0.11 -14.97
CA ASP A 80 3.59 0.44 -15.90
C ASP A 80 3.75 1.95 -16.15
N GLY A 81 4.67 2.60 -15.44
CA GLY A 81 4.98 4.03 -15.56
C GLY A 81 4.01 4.94 -14.82
N THR A 82 3.10 4.40 -14.02
CA THR A 82 2.14 5.13 -13.20
C THR A 82 2.17 4.65 -11.74
N ILE A 83 1.52 5.41 -10.86
CA ILE A 83 1.34 5.04 -9.46
C ILE A 83 -0.15 4.84 -9.24
N GLY A 84 -0.56 3.57 -9.13
CA GLY A 84 -1.97 3.20 -9.15
C GLY A 84 -2.60 3.02 -7.77
N ASN A 85 -1.80 2.67 -6.75
CA ASN A 85 -2.29 2.46 -5.38
C ASN A 85 -1.17 2.54 -4.34
N GLY A 86 -1.55 2.39 -3.07
CA GLY A 86 -0.64 2.52 -1.92
C GLY A 86 0.47 1.48 -1.80
N SER A 87 0.49 0.40 -2.61
CA SER A 87 1.62 -0.55 -2.61
C SER A 87 2.87 0.03 -3.29
N GLU A 88 2.69 1.07 -4.10
CA GLU A 88 3.75 1.79 -4.82
C GLU A 88 4.18 3.08 -4.10
N LEU A 89 3.42 3.49 -3.07
CA LEU A 89 3.85 4.50 -2.11
C LEU A 89 4.74 3.85 -1.04
N PHE A 90 5.59 4.66 -0.38
CA PHE A 90 6.31 4.23 0.82
C PHE A 90 5.51 4.52 2.07
N GLY A 91 5.04 3.47 2.73
CA GLY A 91 4.02 3.60 3.75
C GLY A 91 3.65 2.32 4.49
N GLY A 92 2.63 2.40 5.35
CA GLY A 92 2.08 1.22 6.04
C GLY A 92 1.51 0.14 5.09
N SER A 93 1.26 0.48 3.83
CA SER A 93 0.77 -0.44 2.80
C SER A 93 1.82 -1.02 1.88
N THR A 94 3.08 -0.55 1.98
CA THR A 94 4.18 -1.14 1.24
C THR A 94 4.45 -2.55 1.76
N LEU A 95 4.62 -3.51 0.85
CA LEU A 95 5.02 -4.86 1.18
C LEU A 95 6.54 -4.96 1.22
N ASN A 96 7.07 -5.64 2.23
CA ASN A 96 8.47 -6.05 2.28
C ASN A 96 8.72 -7.28 1.38
N ALA A 97 9.97 -7.77 1.35
CA ALA A 97 10.37 -8.91 0.53
C ALA A 97 9.59 -10.20 0.88
N GLU A 98 9.12 -10.33 2.12
CA GLU A 98 8.31 -11.45 2.61
C GLU A 98 6.81 -11.30 2.30
N GLY A 99 6.40 -10.22 1.63
CA GLY A 99 4.99 -9.94 1.31
C GLY A 99 4.17 -9.44 2.50
N GLN A 100 4.84 -9.04 3.59
CA GLN A 100 4.22 -8.48 4.79
C GLN A 100 4.23 -6.95 4.72
N ARG A 101 3.22 -6.31 5.32
CA ARG A 101 3.17 -4.85 5.42
C ARG A 101 4.30 -4.33 6.31
N ALA A 102 4.98 -3.27 5.87
CA ALA A 102 6.08 -2.66 6.60
C ALA A 102 5.64 -1.93 7.90
N GLY A 103 4.36 -1.58 8.02
CA GLY A 103 3.78 -0.94 9.20
C GLY A 103 3.92 0.59 9.24
N ASN A 104 4.98 1.15 8.67
CA ASN A 104 5.15 2.60 8.46
C ASN A 104 6.09 2.88 7.27
N GLY A 105 6.12 4.13 6.81
CA GLY A 105 6.88 4.57 5.64
C GLY A 105 8.40 4.49 5.79
N TYR A 106 8.94 4.75 6.98
CA TYR A 106 10.38 4.62 7.24
C TYR A 106 10.84 3.17 7.28
N ALA A 107 10.04 2.27 7.84
CA ALA A 107 10.29 0.84 7.80
C ALA A 107 10.22 0.30 6.36
N ALA A 108 9.27 0.79 5.56
CA ALA A 108 9.18 0.46 4.13
C ALA A 108 10.42 0.94 3.37
N LEU A 109 10.87 2.16 3.64
CA LEU A 109 12.04 2.74 2.99
C LEU A 109 13.34 2.07 3.46
N GLY A 110 13.45 1.72 4.74
CA GLY A 110 14.61 1.01 5.31
C GLY A 110 14.80 -0.41 4.77
N ALA A 111 13.79 -1.01 4.14
CA ALA A 111 13.98 -2.27 3.41
C ALA A 111 14.88 -2.11 2.17
N LEU A 112 15.10 -0.87 1.71
CA LEU A 112 16.01 -0.54 0.59
C LEU A 112 17.42 -0.16 1.03
N ASP A 113 17.66 -0.03 2.35
CA ASP A 113 18.97 0.27 2.93
C ASP A 113 19.85 -0.99 2.85
N SER A 114 20.56 -1.10 1.73
CA SER A 114 21.28 -2.31 1.34
C SER A 114 22.66 -2.42 1.99
N ASN A 115 23.20 -1.30 2.45
CA ASN A 115 24.47 -1.25 3.19
C ASN A 115 24.25 -1.12 4.71
N HIS A 116 23.01 -0.95 5.16
CA HIS A 116 22.57 -0.85 6.55
C HIS A 116 23.22 0.31 7.32
N ASP A 117 23.41 1.46 6.66
CA ASP A 117 24.01 2.64 7.28
C ASP A 117 22.96 3.61 7.86
N GLY A 118 21.66 3.29 7.73
CA GLY A 118 20.55 4.11 8.21
C GLY A 118 20.20 5.28 7.28
N ILE A 119 20.78 5.33 6.08
CA ILE A 119 20.58 6.40 5.10
C ILE A 119 20.29 5.77 3.74
N ILE A 120 19.20 6.18 3.10
CA ILE A 120 18.97 5.85 1.70
C ILE A 120 19.73 6.83 0.81
N SER A 121 20.69 6.33 0.04
CA SER A 121 21.56 7.14 -0.81
C SER A 121 21.95 6.40 -2.11
N ALA A 122 22.73 7.04 -2.97
CA ALA A 122 23.25 6.40 -4.19
C ALA A 122 24.15 5.17 -3.93
N ALA A 123 24.53 4.89 -2.67
CA ALA A 123 25.18 3.65 -2.28
C ALA A 123 24.22 2.44 -2.30
N ASP A 124 22.91 2.68 -2.30
CA ASP A 124 21.88 1.64 -2.27
C ASP A 124 21.46 1.16 -3.65
N VAL A 125 21.31 -0.16 -3.76
CA VAL A 125 21.00 -0.86 -5.03
C VAL A 125 19.76 -0.30 -5.72
N ASP A 126 18.73 0.00 -4.93
CA ASP A 126 17.42 0.42 -5.43
C ASP A 126 17.17 1.93 -5.35
N PHE A 127 18.17 2.73 -4.96
CA PHE A 127 18.03 4.20 -4.85
C PHE A 127 17.54 4.84 -6.16
N SER A 128 18.06 4.37 -7.29
CA SER A 128 17.71 4.89 -8.62
C SER A 128 16.27 4.59 -9.05
N LYS A 129 15.59 3.66 -8.38
CA LYS A 129 14.18 3.30 -8.64
C LYS A 129 13.19 4.19 -7.87
N LEU A 130 13.68 4.96 -6.89
CA LEU A 130 12.85 5.88 -6.13
C LEU A 130 12.50 7.10 -6.98
N GLN A 131 11.25 7.52 -6.87
CA GLN A 131 10.71 8.70 -7.52
C GLN A 131 9.89 9.50 -6.51
N VAL A 132 9.61 10.75 -6.86
CA VAL A 132 8.70 11.62 -6.10
C VAL A 132 7.53 11.95 -7.01
N TRP A 133 6.31 11.66 -6.55
CA TRP A 133 5.09 12.05 -7.23
C TRP A 133 4.60 13.40 -6.71
N VAL A 134 4.64 14.41 -7.58
CA VAL A 134 4.12 15.75 -7.33
C VAL A 134 2.79 15.88 -8.07
N ASP A 135 1.70 15.62 -7.34
CA ASP A 135 0.32 15.78 -7.84
C ASP A 135 -0.08 17.26 -7.81
N ALA A 136 0.39 18.01 -8.80
CA ALA A 136 0.23 19.47 -8.86
C ALA A 136 -1.21 19.90 -9.17
N ASN A 137 -1.99 19.05 -9.83
CA ASN A 137 -3.39 19.32 -10.18
C ASN A 137 -4.38 18.78 -9.14
N GLN A 138 -3.90 17.97 -8.19
CA GLN A 138 -4.64 17.37 -7.08
C GLN A 138 -5.79 16.47 -7.54
N ASP A 139 -5.57 15.66 -8.57
CA ASP A 139 -6.56 14.70 -9.07
C ASP A 139 -6.34 13.26 -8.59
N GLY A 140 -5.20 12.96 -7.96
CA GLY A 140 -4.85 11.64 -7.45
C GLY A 140 -4.51 10.63 -8.54
N ILE A 141 -4.22 11.07 -9.76
CA ILE A 141 -3.84 10.24 -10.90
C ILE A 141 -2.42 10.58 -11.31
N SER A 142 -1.48 9.64 -11.18
CA SER A 142 -0.10 9.86 -11.61
C SER A 142 -0.01 10.10 -13.12
N GLY A 143 0.18 11.36 -13.49
CA GLY A 143 0.21 11.83 -14.87
C GLY A 143 1.62 12.00 -15.44
N ASN A 144 1.68 12.24 -16.76
CA ASN A 144 2.94 12.53 -17.43
C ASN A 144 3.55 13.85 -16.91
N GLY A 145 4.77 13.79 -16.40
CA GLY A 145 5.50 14.93 -15.87
C GLY A 145 5.33 15.18 -14.37
N GLU A 146 4.48 14.40 -13.69
CA GLU A 146 4.27 14.49 -12.23
C GLU A 146 5.25 13.61 -11.44
N LEU A 147 5.73 12.52 -12.05
CA LEU A 147 6.81 11.72 -11.48
C LEU A 147 8.17 12.37 -11.75
N LYS A 148 8.91 12.66 -10.69
CA LYS A 148 10.26 13.21 -10.72
C LYS A 148 11.26 12.18 -10.21
N SER A 149 12.43 12.08 -10.84
CA SER A 149 13.52 11.31 -10.25
C SER A 149 14.13 12.05 -9.05
N LEU A 150 14.75 11.33 -8.12
CA LEU A 150 15.48 11.95 -7.01
C LEU A 150 16.59 12.88 -7.53
N ALA A 151 17.25 12.50 -8.62
CA ALA A 151 18.31 13.28 -9.24
C ALA A 151 17.78 14.62 -9.80
N ASP A 152 16.61 14.63 -10.45
CA ASP A 152 15.99 15.86 -10.98
C ASP A 152 15.62 16.84 -9.85
N LEU A 153 15.28 16.32 -8.68
CA LEU A 153 15.00 17.11 -7.47
C LEU A 153 16.25 17.47 -6.68
N GLY A 154 17.41 16.93 -7.07
CA GLY A 154 18.68 17.10 -6.35
C GLY A 154 18.71 16.43 -4.98
N ILE A 155 17.88 15.42 -4.74
CA ILE A 155 17.86 14.66 -3.48
C ILE A 155 19.08 13.73 -3.46
N LEU A 156 19.96 13.94 -2.48
CA LEU A 156 21.21 13.20 -2.33
C LEU A 156 21.05 12.01 -1.39
N SER A 157 20.36 12.20 -0.27
CA SER A 157 20.17 11.16 0.74
C SER A 157 18.94 11.41 1.61
N MET A 158 18.34 10.33 2.14
CA MET A 158 17.20 10.37 3.07
C MET A 158 17.56 9.67 4.37
N ASP A 159 17.34 10.32 5.52
CA ASP A 159 17.66 9.79 6.84
C ASP A 159 16.51 8.93 7.37
N LEU A 160 16.80 7.68 7.75
CA LEU A 160 15.81 6.74 8.29
C LEU A 160 15.54 6.92 9.79
N ASN A 161 16.29 7.77 10.49
CA ASN A 161 16.16 8.00 11.94
C ASN A 161 14.98 8.91 12.30
N ALA A 162 13.77 8.49 11.95
CA ALA A 162 12.56 9.23 12.22
C ALA A 162 12.25 9.37 13.71
N GLN A 163 11.79 10.55 14.09
CA GLN A 163 11.31 10.88 15.42
C GLN A 163 9.79 10.97 15.43
N GLN A 164 9.18 10.71 16.58
CA GLN A 164 7.72 10.84 16.72
C GLN A 164 7.27 12.29 16.52
N GLY A 165 6.35 12.49 15.59
CA GLY A 165 5.67 13.76 15.34
C GLY A 165 4.30 13.82 16.01
N THR A 166 3.82 15.03 16.26
CA THR A 166 2.48 15.30 16.82
C THR A 166 1.75 16.42 16.07
N GLU A 167 2.34 16.91 14.98
CA GLU A 167 1.76 18.00 14.20
C GLU A 167 0.54 17.52 13.44
N MET A 168 -0.52 18.34 13.48
CA MET A 168 -1.74 18.12 12.73
C MET A 168 -1.85 19.21 11.68
N ASP A 169 -1.87 18.82 10.41
CA ASP A 169 -2.09 19.72 9.28
C ASP A 169 -3.33 19.27 8.52
N ASN A 170 -4.32 20.16 8.38
CA ASN A 170 -5.57 19.90 7.66
C ASN A 170 -6.32 18.60 8.06
N GLY A 171 -6.14 18.15 9.31
CA GLY A 171 -6.74 16.92 9.85
C GLY A 171 -5.87 15.67 9.69
N ASN A 172 -4.74 15.77 9.01
CA ASN A 172 -3.74 14.72 8.83
C ASN A 172 -2.67 14.83 9.92
N LEU A 173 -2.17 13.70 10.40
CA LEU A 173 -1.11 13.65 11.43
C LEU A 173 0.25 13.41 10.76
N LEU A 174 1.21 14.30 10.98
CA LEU A 174 2.62 14.05 10.67
C LEU A 174 3.20 13.25 11.85
N GLY A 175 3.14 11.92 11.76
CA GLY A 175 3.33 11.04 12.92
C GLY A 175 4.77 10.55 13.11
N LEU A 176 5.55 10.51 12.04
CA LEU A 176 6.99 10.24 12.08
C LEU A 176 7.68 11.26 11.18
N VAL A 177 8.71 11.92 11.68
CA VAL A 177 9.39 13.00 10.96
C VAL A 177 10.89 12.77 10.99
N SER A 178 11.52 12.94 9.84
CA SER A 178 12.96 12.90 9.63
C SER A 178 13.31 13.96 8.58
N SER A 179 14.45 13.80 7.92
CA SER A 179 14.90 14.74 6.90
C SER A 179 15.56 14.06 5.71
N TYR A 180 15.70 14.81 4.64
CA TYR A 180 16.53 14.46 3.51
C TYR A 180 17.48 15.61 3.17
N THR A 181 18.62 15.28 2.57
CA THR A 181 19.65 16.25 2.19
C THR A 181 19.70 16.36 0.67
N LYS A 182 19.82 17.59 0.16
CA LYS A 182 20.03 17.87 -1.25
C LYS A 182 21.51 18.01 -1.60
N VAL A 183 21.81 17.95 -2.89
CA VAL A 183 23.16 18.13 -3.44
C VAL A 183 23.80 19.49 -3.12
N ASP A 184 22.99 20.52 -2.82
CA ASP A 184 23.45 21.84 -2.39
C ASP A 184 23.77 21.92 -0.88
N GLY A 185 23.58 20.82 -0.15
CA GLY A 185 23.78 20.72 1.29
C GLY A 185 22.59 21.20 2.13
N SER A 186 21.51 21.66 1.51
CA SER A 186 20.28 21.99 2.24
C SER A 186 19.58 20.73 2.74
N THR A 187 18.96 20.84 3.91
CA THR A 187 18.17 19.79 4.54
C THR A 187 16.70 20.21 4.55
N HIS A 188 15.82 19.29 4.21
CA HIS A 188 14.37 19.50 4.11
C HIS A 188 13.63 18.41 4.89
N GLU A 189 12.39 18.69 5.27
CA GLU A 189 11.57 17.75 6.03
C GLU A 189 11.07 16.60 5.15
N MET A 190 10.98 15.41 5.76
CA MET A 190 10.26 14.28 5.23
C MET A 190 9.43 13.70 6.38
N ALA A 191 8.18 13.34 6.12
CA ALA A 191 7.29 12.84 7.15
C ALA A 191 6.44 11.67 6.66
N ASP A 192 6.21 10.69 7.53
CA ASP A 192 5.15 9.69 7.35
C ASP A 192 3.83 10.30 7.83
N VAL A 193 2.86 10.42 6.91
CA VAL A 193 1.66 11.22 7.15
C VAL A 193 0.44 10.34 7.23
N TRP A 194 -0.21 10.29 8.38
CA TRP A 194 -1.51 9.63 8.55
C TRP A 194 -2.61 10.50 7.97
N PHE A 195 -2.97 10.24 6.71
CA PHE A 195 -4.04 10.97 6.05
C PHE A 195 -5.40 10.66 6.66
N HIS A 196 -6.14 11.72 6.95
CA HIS A 196 -7.53 11.61 7.33
C HIS A 196 -8.35 11.07 6.15
N ARG A 197 -9.39 10.29 6.44
CA ARG A 197 -10.30 9.74 5.44
C ARG A 197 -11.70 10.24 5.73
N ASP A 198 -12.38 10.80 4.74
CA ASP A 198 -13.77 11.16 4.91
C ASP A 198 -14.63 9.89 4.83
N ILE A 199 -14.98 9.36 5.99
CA ILE A 199 -15.80 8.16 6.13
C ILE A 199 -17.30 8.48 6.07
N SER A 200 -17.68 9.70 5.67
CA SER A 200 -19.07 10.10 5.54
C SER A 200 -19.70 9.40 4.33
N ALA A 201 -20.57 8.43 4.62
CA ALA A 201 -21.38 7.63 3.68
C ALA A 201 -20.78 6.33 3.10
N THR A 202 -20.40 5.39 3.97
CA THR A 202 -20.90 4.02 3.81
C THR A 202 -22.08 3.84 4.76
N GLY A 203 -23.30 3.89 4.22
CA GLY A 203 -24.56 3.76 4.97
C GLY A 203 -24.80 2.36 5.55
N SER A 204 -23.91 1.86 6.40
CA SER A 204 -24.02 0.53 7.01
C SER A 204 -23.31 0.37 8.36
N ALA A 205 -22.61 1.39 8.88
CA ALA A 205 -22.04 1.32 10.23
C ALA A 205 -23.04 1.78 11.32
N GLU A 206 -23.81 2.84 11.08
CA GLU A 206 -24.79 3.33 12.08
C GLU A 206 -26.02 2.42 12.16
N SER A 207 -26.43 1.79 11.07
CA SER A 207 -27.58 0.86 11.07
C SER A 207 -27.26 -0.49 11.72
N ALA A 208 -25.99 -0.87 11.84
CA ALA A 208 -25.57 -2.11 12.51
C ALA A 208 -25.45 -1.95 14.03
N LEU A 209 -25.20 -0.73 14.52
CA LEU A 209 -25.14 -0.42 15.96
C LEU A 209 -26.47 0.03 16.56
N ALA A 210 -27.43 0.49 15.75
CA ALA A 210 -28.75 0.89 16.24
C ALA A 210 -29.62 -0.28 16.76
N GLY A 211 -29.18 -1.53 16.56
CA GLY A 211 -29.91 -2.74 16.98
C GLY A 211 -29.38 -3.42 18.25
N LEU A 212 -28.26 -2.98 18.81
CA LEU A 212 -27.67 -3.63 20.00
C LEU A 212 -28.10 -2.88 21.26
N SER A 213 -29.09 -3.43 21.96
CA SER A 213 -29.45 -2.94 23.29
C SER A 213 -28.39 -3.38 24.31
N THR A 214 -28.18 -2.57 25.34
CA THR A 214 -27.27 -2.85 26.46
C THR A 214 -27.56 -4.16 27.19
N ASP A 215 -28.75 -4.74 27.00
CA ASP A 215 -29.13 -6.02 27.59
C ASP A 215 -28.53 -7.23 26.86
N ASP A 216 -28.17 -7.11 25.56
CA ASP A 216 -27.55 -8.20 24.80
C ASP A 216 -26.07 -8.42 25.15
N VAL A 217 -25.40 -7.39 25.68
CA VAL A 217 -23.97 -7.42 26.02
C VAL A 217 -23.71 -8.04 27.41
N LEU A 218 -24.74 -8.23 28.24
CA LEU A 218 -24.61 -8.71 29.63
C LEU A 218 -24.99 -10.19 29.84
N ALA A 219 -25.30 -10.95 28.79
CA ALA A 219 -25.57 -12.38 28.92
C ALA A 219 -24.26 -13.20 28.99
N GLY A 220 -24.00 -13.83 30.14
CA GLY A 220 -22.82 -14.67 30.37
C GLY A 220 -22.72 -15.91 29.46
N PRO A 221 -21.56 -16.57 29.41
CA PRO A 221 -21.25 -17.58 28.40
C PRO A 221 -22.12 -18.83 28.60
N GLY A 222 -23.11 -19.02 27.72
CA GLY A 222 -23.97 -20.20 27.77
C GLY A 222 -25.20 -20.24 26.88
N GLN A 223 -25.55 -19.20 26.11
CA GLN A 223 -26.70 -19.25 25.21
C GLN A 223 -26.38 -18.62 23.85
N SER A 224 -25.84 -19.42 22.92
CA SER A 224 -25.81 -19.06 21.50
C SER A 224 -27.11 -19.50 20.84
N ALA A 225 -28.04 -18.57 20.63
CA ALA A 225 -29.14 -18.74 19.68
C ALA A 225 -29.12 -17.70 18.55
N ALA A 226 -28.09 -16.84 18.49
CA ALA A 226 -28.02 -15.74 17.52
C ALA A 226 -27.04 -15.96 16.35
N LEU A 227 -26.42 -17.14 16.23
CA LEU A 227 -25.52 -17.44 15.11
C LEU A 227 -26.23 -18.05 13.88
N ASP A 228 -27.54 -18.34 13.96
CA ASP A 228 -28.27 -18.98 12.85
C ASP A 228 -28.90 -17.98 11.86
N ALA A 229 -28.76 -16.67 12.09
CA ALA A 229 -29.37 -15.63 11.25
C ALA A 229 -28.45 -15.09 10.13
N LEU A 230 -27.18 -15.53 10.04
CA LEU A 230 -26.23 -15.04 9.04
C LEU A 230 -25.95 -16.01 7.87
N SER A 231 -26.80 -17.03 7.67
CA SER A 231 -26.75 -17.90 6.47
C SER A 231 -27.91 -17.68 5.49
N ALA A 232 -28.79 -16.70 5.72
CA ALA A 232 -29.98 -16.49 4.88
C ALA A 232 -30.05 -15.06 4.31
N SER A 233 -29.13 -14.70 3.42
CA SER A 233 -29.35 -13.58 2.48
C SER A 233 -28.42 -13.64 1.25
N VAL A 234 -28.54 -14.72 0.48
CA VAL A 234 -28.25 -14.65 -0.97
C VAL A 234 -29.61 -14.61 -1.67
N PRO A 235 -30.02 -13.48 -2.31
CA PRO A 235 -31.22 -13.50 -3.12
C PRO A 235 -30.94 -14.27 -4.42
N ALA A 236 -31.48 -15.49 -4.51
CA ALA A 236 -31.60 -16.20 -5.78
C ALA A 236 -32.67 -15.51 -6.64
N THR A 237 -32.25 -14.85 -7.72
CA THR A 237 -33.17 -14.35 -8.75
C THR A 237 -33.59 -15.50 -9.66
N ALA A 238 -34.75 -16.11 -9.36
CA ALA A 238 -35.42 -17.04 -10.26
C ALA A 238 -36.25 -16.27 -11.31
N SER A 239 -35.91 -16.43 -12.59
CA SER A 239 -36.82 -16.15 -13.71
C SER A 239 -37.26 -17.47 -14.32
N LYS A 240 -38.56 -17.74 -14.31
CA LYS A 240 -39.20 -18.84 -15.05
C LYS A 240 -39.46 -18.37 -16.50
N PRO A 241 -39.43 -19.28 -17.49
CA PRO A 241 -40.68 -19.52 -18.23
C PRO A 241 -40.96 -21.01 -18.49
N ASP A 242 -42.24 -21.25 -18.80
CA ASP A 242 -42.88 -22.54 -19.03
C ASP A 242 -42.59 -23.21 -20.39
N ASP A 243 -42.66 -24.54 -20.33
CA ASP A 243 -43.17 -25.54 -21.29
C ASP A 243 -42.48 -25.81 -22.66
N ALA A 244 -42.01 -27.06 -22.82
CA ALA A 244 -42.42 -28.05 -23.83
C ALA A 244 -41.27 -28.93 -24.37
N GLY A 245 -41.38 -30.24 -24.12
CA GLY A 245 -41.05 -31.28 -25.12
C GLY A 245 -39.74 -32.06 -24.99
N GLY A 246 -39.86 -33.37 -24.68
CA GLY A 246 -39.19 -34.40 -25.49
C GLY A 246 -37.99 -35.18 -24.90
N ALA A 247 -38.32 -36.35 -24.31
CA ALA A 247 -37.80 -37.67 -24.71
C ALA A 247 -36.35 -38.14 -24.35
N VAL A 248 -36.29 -39.19 -23.51
CA VAL A 248 -35.40 -40.41 -23.48
C VAL A 248 -33.86 -40.24 -23.43
N THR A 249 -32.99 -41.08 -22.84
CA THR A 249 -32.96 -42.47 -22.32
C THR A 249 -31.74 -42.63 -21.38
N SER A 250 -31.77 -43.71 -20.60
CA SER A 250 -30.83 -44.30 -19.64
C SER A 250 -29.35 -44.53 -20.05
N ALA A 251 -28.47 -44.59 -19.04
CA ALA A 251 -27.39 -45.59 -18.75
C ALA A 251 -26.30 -44.90 -17.90
N ASP A 252 -26.12 -45.21 -16.62
CA ASP A 252 -25.30 -46.29 -16.06
C ASP A 252 -23.83 -46.25 -16.55
N THR A 253 -22.86 -46.07 -15.65
CA THR A 253 -21.78 -47.05 -15.36
C THR A 253 -20.82 -46.51 -14.29
N THR A 254 -20.44 -47.47 -13.45
CA THR A 254 -19.63 -47.55 -12.25
C THR A 254 -18.18 -47.03 -12.27
N VAL A 255 -17.80 -46.60 -11.06
CA VAL A 255 -16.47 -46.57 -10.39
C VAL A 255 -15.53 -47.73 -10.75
N ALA A 256 -14.22 -47.44 -10.89
CA ALA A 256 -13.14 -48.19 -10.22
C ALA A 256 -11.76 -47.50 -10.32
N SER A 257 -11.13 -47.42 -9.15
CA SER A 257 -9.74 -47.06 -8.82
C SER A 257 -8.68 -47.95 -9.50
N THR A 258 -7.44 -47.46 -9.69
CA THR A 258 -6.20 -47.94 -9.00
C THR A 258 -4.90 -47.40 -9.64
N ALA A 259 -4.04 -46.86 -8.76
CA ALA A 259 -2.57 -46.65 -8.74
C ALA A 259 -1.70 -46.72 -10.02
N MET A 260 -0.78 -45.73 -10.14
CA MET A 260 0.44 -45.82 -10.96
C MET A 260 1.70 -45.82 -10.08
N THR A 261 2.58 -46.78 -10.35
CA THR A 261 3.96 -46.88 -9.86
C THR A 261 4.95 -46.66 -11.01
N SER A 262 6.12 -46.11 -10.64
CA SER A 262 7.47 -46.33 -11.18
C SER A 262 7.87 -45.93 -12.61
N ALA A 263 8.83 -44.99 -12.66
CA ALA A 263 10.13 -44.99 -13.36
C ALA A 263 10.22 -45.26 -14.87
N ASP A 264 10.90 -44.38 -15.62
CA ASP A 264 12.29 -44.59 -16.09
C ASP A 264 12.82 -43.35 -16.85
N ALA A 265 14.14 -43.13 -16.81
CA ALA A 265 14.88 -42.11 -17.57
C ALA A 265 15.23 -42.62 -19.00
N PRO A 266 15.83 -41.78 -19.87
CA PRO A 266 17.30 -41.79 -19.94
C PRO A 266 17.99 -40.43 -20.21
N ALA A 267 19.30 -40.45 -19.95
CA ALA A 267 20.40 -39.51 -20.25
C ALA A 267 20.52 -39.19 -21.78
N ASP A 268 21.33 -38.30 -22.36
CA ASP A 268 22.31 -37.22 -22.06
C ASP A 268 22.79 -36.77 -23.47
N THR A 269 23.16 -35.49 -23.69
CA THR A 269 24.39 -35.10 -24.43
C THR A 269 24.53 -33.58 -24.57
N SER A 270 25.51 -33.04 -23.82
CA SER A 270 26.49 -31.99 -24.16
C SER A 270 26.06 -30.67 -24.84
N LEU A 271 26.35 -29.54 -24.19
CA LEU A 271 27.55 -28.73 -24.49
C LEU A 271 27.64 -27.53 -23.54
N ALA A 272 28.72 -27.51 -22.77
CA ALA A 272 29.15 -26.40 -21.93
C ALA A 272 29.79 -25.30 -22.78
N VAL A 273 29.52 -24.03 -22.47
CA VAL A 273 30.42 -22.90 -22.72
C VAL A 273 30.27 -21.92 -21.55
N ASP A 274 31.36 -21.73 -20.81
CA ASP A 274 31.60 -20.62 -19.88
C ASP A 274 33.06 -20.13 -20.11
N PRO A 275 33.47 -18.97 -19.59
CA PRO A 275 33.61 -17.68 -20.25
C PRO A 275 35.10 -17.35 -20.49
N THR A 276 35.43 -16.10 -20.81
CA THR A 276 36.80 -15.53 -20.98
C THR A 276 37.50 -15.71 -22.34
N LYS A 277 37.22 -14.80 -23.30
CA LYS A 277 38.26 -14.20 -24.17
C LYS A 277 37.71 -13.08 -25.08
N GLY A 278 38.36 -11.91 -25.00
CA GLY A 278 38.39 -10.88 -26.05
C GLY A 278 37.46 -9.70 -25.77
N LEU A 279 37.86 -8.43 -25.84
CA LEU A 279 39.16 -7.86 -26.17
C LEU A 279 39.17 -6.42 -25.62
N LEU A 280 40.23 -6.08 -24.90
CA LEU A 280 40.60 -4.72 -24.53
C LEU A 280 41.09 -4.01 -25.80
N GLU A 281 40.26 -3.19 -26.43
CA GLU A 281 40.69 -2.26 -27.48
C GLU A 281 39.73 -1.06 -27.49
N GLN A 282 40.04 -0.03 -26.70
CA GLN A 282 39.93 1.40 -27.03
C GLN A 282 40.62 2.20 -25.92
N GLN A 283 41.94 2.09 -25.87
CA GLN A 283 42.78 3.11 -25.26
C GLN A 283 43.17 4.13 -26.33
N GLN A 284 43.27 5.39 -25.89
CA GLN A 284 43.96 6.52 -26.54
C GLN A 284 43.19 7.21 -27.68
N ASN A 285 42.37 8.20 -27.31
CA ASN A 285 42.26 9.47 -28.02
C ASN A 285 41.53 10.51 -27.14
N ASN A 286 42.27 11.19 -26.26
CA ASN A 286 42.21 12.65 -26.05
C ASN A 286 43.10 13.06 -24.87
N LEU A 287 44.38 13.27 -25.16
CA LEU A 287 45.15 14.36 -24.55
C LEU A 287 45.48 15.34 -25.66
N LEU A 288 45.45 16.64 -25.33
CA LEU A 288 45.62 17.85 -26.16
C LEU A 288 44.30 18.45 -26.65
N PHE A 289 43.67 19.30 -25.83
CA PHE A 289 43.79 20.77 -25.87
C PHE A 289 43.28 21.37 -24.56
#